data_AF-A0A2W4U1J7-F1
#
_entry.id   AF-A0A2W4U1J7-F1
#
_cell.length_a   1.000
_cell.length_b   1.000
_cell.length_c   1.000
_cell.angle_alpha   90.00
_cell.angle_beta   90.00
_cell.angle_gamma   90.00
#
_symmetry.space_group_name_H-M   'P 1'
#
loop_
_entity.id
_entity.type
_entity.pdbx_description
1 polymer ?
#
loop_
_entity_poly.entity_id
_entity_poly.type
_entity_poly.pdbx_seq_one_letter_code
_entity_poly.pdbx_strand_id
1 'polypeptide(L)'
;MQAALWSSVAFVLLLLTACERPQAVQGGYRGTSQIQLYQPSTLAANVALNTVPEPEPVDDPDPEAPKLDEVYKNVQVLTDLSVLDFSRLMQAMSTWVAPEQGCSYCHNTKNLASDEKYAKIVARHMLQMTRNINNTWKTHVGETGVTCYTCHRGQPVPSGDWFKNPGLPTQVASDFMGGKHGQNTPTMATVGNASLPYDPLSKFLDSKDSPTIRVQGEKALAGTNGTSVKLAENTYGLMIYISNSLGVNCTFCHQTRAMANWQQSSPQRVTAWHGIRMVRDLNTTYLAKVGPLLPEHRLSAEGDYPKVGCATCHKGANKPLYGSKMLPDYPELGVGAKAPYAGGATAFKDVEGLNPYKSPPPKPKPPATPGTS
;
A
#
# COMPACT_ATOMS: atom_id res chain seq x y z
N MET A 1 20.41 -40.63 -27.50
CA MET A 1 19.46 -39.74 -28.22
C MET A 1 18.00 -40.00 -27.84
N GLN A 2 17.49 -41.24 -27.87
CA GLN A 2 16.09 -41.52 -27.49
C GLN A 2 15.73 -41.13 -26.05
N ALA A 3 16.55 -41.48 -25.05
CA ALA A 3 16.27 -41.12 -23.64
C ALA A 3 16.21 -39.60 -23.38
N ALA A 4 17.02 -38.81 -24.08
CA ALA A 4 16.96 -37.35 -24.02
C ALA A 4 15.67 -36.80 -24.64
N LEU A 5 15.21 -37.41 -25.74
CA LEU A 5 13.94 -37.06 -26.38
C LEU A 5 12.73 -37.32 -25.45
N TRP A 6 12.71 -38.47 -24.78
CA TRP A 6 11.64 -38.83 -23.83
C TRP A 6 11.61 -37.92 -22.60
N SER A 7 12.77 -37.54 -22.07
CA SER A 7 12.86 -36.56 -20.96
C SER A 7 12.41 -35.16 -21.38
N SER A 8 12.76 -34.71 -22.59
CA SER A 8 12.28 -33.41 -23.12
C SER A 8 10.77 -33.41 -23.37
N VAL A 9 10.21 -34.50 -23.90
CA VAL A 9 8.77 -34.64 -24.11
C VAL A 9 8.02 -34.68 -22.77
N ALA A 10 8.53 -35.40 -21.78
CA ALA A 10 7.95 -35.43 -20.43
C ALA A 10 7.99 -34.04 -19.76
N PHE A 11 9.08 -33.28 -19.92
CA PHE A 11 9.19 -31.91 -19.40
C PHE A 11 8.21 -30.95 -20.10
N VAL A 12 8.07 -31.05 -21.42
CA VAL A 12 7.09 -30.26 -22.18
C VAL A 12 5.64 -30.63 -21.83
N LEU A 13 5.35 -31.91 -21.60
CA LEU A 13 4.04 -32.36 -21.13
C LEU A 13 3.73 -31.87 -19.71
N LEU A 14 4.71 -31.88 -18.80
CA LEU A 14 4.58 -31.27 -17.46
C LEU A 14 4.27 -29.78 -17.54
N LEU A 15 4.91 -29.03 -18.46
CA LEU A 15 4.61 -27.61 -18.68
C LEU A 15 3.19 -27.34 -19.18
N LEU A 16 2.53 -28.31 -19.83
CA LEU A 16 1.16 -28.19 -20.32
C LEU A 16 0.09 -28.53 -19.26
N THR A 17 0.46 -29.17 -18.15
CA THR A 17 -0.48 -29.52 -17.05
C THR A 17 -0.80 -28.37 -16.10
N ALA A 18 -0.10 -27.23 -16.21
CA ALA A 18 -0.32 -26.06 -15.35
C ALA A 18 -1.54 -25.19 -15.75
N CYS A 19 -2.39 -25.66 -16.66
CA CYS A 19 -3.57 -24.93 -17.11
C CYS A 19 -4.82 -25.37 -16.32
N GLU A 20 -5.22 -24.58 -15.32
CA GLU A 20 -6.53 -24.73 -14.67
C GLU A 20 -7.55 -23.80 -15.34
N ARG A 21 -8.81 -24.26 -15.45
CA ARG A 21 -9.88 -23.52 -16.13
C ARG A 21 -10.30 -22.29 -15.30
N PRO A 22 -10.25 -21.07 -15.86
CA PRO A 22 -10.66 -19.88 -15.14
C PRO A 22 -12.19 -19.78 -15.01
N GLN A 23 -12.63 -19.07 -13.99
CA GLN A 23 -14.01 -18.61 -13.82
C GLN A 23 -14.17 -17.25 -14.51
N ALA A 24 -15.20 -17.10 -15.34
CA ALA A 24 -15.47 -15.89 -16.09
C ALA A 24 -16.64 -15.10 -15.47
N VAL A 25 -16.46 -13.80 -15.29
CA VAL A 25 -17.51 -12.88 -14.82
C VAL A 25 -17.67 -11.77 -15.85
N GLN A 26 -18.83 -11.73 -16.52
CA GLN A 26 -19.15 -10.68 -17.49
C GLN A 26 -19.55 -9.39 -16.76
N GLY A 27 -18.86 -8.28 -17.04
CA GLY A 27 -19.11 -6.98 -16.44
C GLY A 27 -19.79 -5.97 -17.38
N GLY A 28 -19.93 -6.30 -18.66
CA GLY A 28 -20.43 -5.39 -19.70
C GLY A 28 -21.43 -6.02 -20.67
N TYR A 29 -21.79 -5.26 -21.70
CA TYR A 29 -22.72 -5.73 -22.74
C TYR A 29 -22.15 -6.94 -23.51
N ARG A 30 -23.00 -7.87 -23.92
CA ARG A 30 -22.61 -9.06 -24.70
C ARG A 30 -21.81 -8.68 -25.95
N GLY A 31 -20.77 -9.43 -26.28
CA GLY A 31 -19.91 -9.19 -27.45
C GLY A 31 -18.90 -8.05 -27.30
N THR A 32 -18.83 -7.38 -26.14
CA THR A 32 -17.84 -6.32 -25.87
C THR A 32 -16.56 -6.81 -25.20
N SER A 33 -16.49 -8.10 -24.87
CA SER A 33 -15.37 -8.76 -24.18
C SER A 33 -14.99 -8.15 -22.82
N GLN A 34 -15.92 -7.43 -22.18
CA GLN A 34 -15.76 -6.95 -20.81
C GLN A 34 -16.00 -8.10 -19.82
N ILE A 35 -14.96 -8.90 -19.60
CA ILE A 35 -14.99 -10.13 -18.81
C ILE A 35 -13.79 -10.13 -17.88
N GLN A 36 -14.02 -10.40 -16.59
CA GLN A 36 -12.98 -10.77 -15.64
C GLN A 36 -12.75 -12.28 -15.68
N LEU A 37 -11.50 -12.69 -15.62
CA LEU A 37 -11.10 -14.10 -15.55
C LEU A 37 -10.39 -14.31 -14.23
N TYR A 38 -10.91 -15.21 -13.40
CA TYR A 38 -10.34 -15.54 -12.11
C TYR A 38 -9.88 -16.98 -12.08
N GLN A 39 -8.69 -17.18 -11.52
CA GLN A 39 -8.14 -18.50 -11.32
C GLN A 39 -8.55 -19.05 -9.94
N PRO A 40 -9.26 -20.18 -9.84
CA PRO A 40 -9.73 -20.68 -8.55
C PRO A 40 -8.60 -20.93 -7.54
N SER A 41 -7.47 -21.51 -7.96
CA SER A 41 -6.29 -21.66 -7.09
C SER A 41 -5.73 -20.34 -6.55
N THR A 42 -5.64 -19.29 -7.38
CA THR A 42 -5.19 -17.96 -6.94
C THR A 42 -6.19 -17.31 -5.99
N LEU A 43 -7.49 -17.46 -6.25
CA LEU A 43 -8.52 -16.98 -5.33
C LEU A 43 -8.40 -17.69 -3.97
N ALA A 44 -8.27 -19.02 -3.95
CA ALA A 44 -8.11 -19.80 -2.73
C ALA A 44 -6.85 -19.41 -1.94
N ALA A 45 -5.72 -19.22 -2.62
CA ALA A 45 -4.48 -18.77 -1.99
C ALA A 45 -4.61 -17.37 -1.36
N ASN A 46 -5.42 -16.49 -1.95
CA ASN A 46 -5.66 -15.13 -1.44
C ASN A 46 -6.66 -15.06 -0.27
N VAL A 47 -7.38 -16.15 0.04
CA VAL A 47 -8.36 -16.18 1.14
C VAL A 47 -7.69 -15.88 2.47
N ALA A 48 -6.61 -16.60 2.80
CA ALA A 48 -5.92 -16.46 4.09
C ALA A 48 -5.42 -15.02 4.31
N LEU A 49 -4.99 -14.33 3.26
CA LEU A 49 -4.53 -12.94 3.35
C LEU A 49 -5.69 -11.95 3.59
N ASN A 50 -6.93 -12.32 3.23
CA ASN A 50 -8.11 -11.46 3.26
C ASN A 50 -9.14 -11.82 4.32
N THR A 51 -8.90 -12.85 5.13
CA THR A 51 -9.68 -13.16 6.32
C THR A 51 -9.50 -12.08 7.37
N VAL A 52 -10.60 -11.69 8.03
CA VAL A 52 -10.59 -10.73 9.13
C VAL A 52 -10.51 -11.45 10.48
N PRO A 53 -9.81 -10.89 11.49
CA PRO A 53 -9.90 -11.40 12.85
C PRO A 53 -11.29 -11.12 13.44
N GLU A 54 -11.70 -11.95 14.40
CA GLU A 54 -12.91 -11.71 15.20
C GLU A 54 -12.74 -10.39 15.99
N PRO A 55 -13.76 -9.51 16.03
CA PRO A 55 -13.69 -8.30 16.83
C PRO A 55 -13.63 -8.60 18.32
N GLU A 56 -12.96 -7.73 19.08
CA GLU A 56 -13.01 -7.81 20.55
C GLU A 56 -14.47 -7.55 21.04
N PRO A 57 -14.90 -8.24 22.12
CA PRO A 57 -16.20 -8.01 22.74
C PRO A 57 -16.41 -6.53 23.06
N VAL A 58 -17.65 -6.07 22.94
CA VAL A 58 -18.04 -4.72 23.38
C VAL A 58 -18.57 -4.84 24.80
N ASP A 59 -17.95 -4.10 25.72
CA ASP A 59 -18.45 -3.98 27.09
C ASP A 59 -19.66 -3.05 27.14
N ASP A 60 -20.62 -3.33 28.02
CA ASP A 60 -21.75 -2.45 28.25
C ASP A 60 -21.27 -1.07 28.74
N PRO A 61 -21.89 0.04 28.28
CA PRO A 61 -21.52 1.37 28.74
C PRO A 61 -21.66 1.49 30.26
N ASP A 62 -20.57 1.84 30.94
CA ASP A 62 -20.58 2.14 32.36
C ASP A 62 -20.74 3.67 32.56
N PRO A 63 -21.91 4.15 33.01
CA PRO A 63 -22.14 5.59 33.23
C PRO A 63 -21.38 6.14 34.43
N GLU A 64 -20.85 5.28 35.31
CA GLU A 64 -20.04 5.68 36.47
C GLU A 64 -18.54 5.70 36.14
N ALA A 65 -18.14 5.23 34.95
CA ALA A 65 -16.74 5.24 34.55
C ALA A 65 -16.18 6.67 34.48
N PRO A 66 -14.95 6.89 34.99
CA PRO A 66 -14.31 8.20 34.92
C PRO A 66 -14.07 8.63 33.48
N LYS A 67 -13.91 9.94 33.27
CA LYS A 67 -13.60 10.47 31.94
C LYS A 67 -12.18 10.10 31.53
N LEU A 68 -11.96 10.05 30.21
CA LEU A 68 -10.67 9.64 29.64
C LEU A 68 -9.52 10.55 30.09
N ASP A 69 -9.75 11.86 30.22
CA ASP A 69 -8.77 12.85 30.66
C ASP A 69 -8.50 12.84 32.17
N GLU A 70 -9.39 12.27 32.97
CA GLU A 70 -9.18 12.03 34.40
C GLU A 70 -8.25 10.82 34.63
N VAL A 71 -8.27 9.84 33.71
CA VAL A 71 -7.47 8.60 33.81
C VAL A 71 -6.15 8.70 33.05
N TYR A 72 -6.13 9.31 31.86
CA TYR A 72 -4.99 9.29 30.96
C TYR A 72 -4.38 10.69 30.74
N LYS A 73 -3.04 10.75 30.75
CA LYS A 73 -2.30 12.03 30.74
C LYS A 73 -1.99 12.61 29.36
N ASN A 74 -1.87 11.79 28.31
CA ASN A 74 -1.33 12.21 27.01
C ASN A 74 -2.15 11.65 25.83
N VAL A 75 -3.48 11.79 25.89
CA VAL A 75 -4.39 11.43 24.80
C VAL A 75 -4.62 12.66 23.93
N GLN A 76 -4.26 12.58 22.64
CA GLN A 76 -4.28 13.74 21.73
C GLN A 76 -5.24 13.58 20.55
N VAL A 77 -5.52 12.33 20.13
CA VAL A 77 -6.38 12.03 18.96
C VAL A 77 -7.72 11.48 19.41
N LEU A 78 -7.69 10.43 20.23
CA LEU A 78 -8.86 9.69 20.72
C LEU A 78 -9.51 10.35 21.95
N THR A 79 -9.54 11.69 21.99
CA THR A 79 -10.05 12.48 23.13
C THR A 79 -11.56 12.36 23.35
N ASP A 80 -12.25 11.77 22.39
CA ASP A 80 -13.70 11.64 22.27
C ASP A 80 -14.23 10.28 22.77
N LEU A 81 -13.37 9.41 23.30
CA LEU A 81 -13.74 8.04 23.69
C LEU A 81 -14.00 7.90 25.20
N SER A 82 -14.82 6.92 25.56
CA SER A 82 -14.87 6.41 26.93
C SER A 82 -13.59 5.63 27.28
N VAL A 83 -13.35 5.37 28.56
CA VAL A 83 -12.21 4.56 29.02
C VAL A 83 -12.30 3.12 28.49
N LEU A 84 -13.51 2.57 28.38
CA LEU A 84 -13.75 1.21 27.88
C LEU A 84 -13.48 1.12 26.38
N ASP A 85 -14.03 2.05 25.58
CA ASP A 85 -13.80 2.10 24.13
C ASP A 85 -12.32 2.34 23.80
N PHE A 86 -11.65 3.21 24.58
CA PHE A 86 -10.23 3.46 24.41
C PHE A 86 -9.41 2.18 24.65
N SER A 87 -9.69 1.48 25.75
CA SER A 87 -9.03 0.21 26.10
C SER A 87 -9.26 -0.86 25.02
N ARG A 88 -10.50 -1.00 24.54
CA ARG A 88 -10.89 -1.93 23.47
C ARG A 88 -10.16 -1.62 22.16
N LEU A 89 -10.12 -0.36 21.74
CA LEU A 89 -9.38 0.03 20.53
C LEU A 89 -7.88 -0.24 20.66
N MET A 90 -7.28 -0.01 21.83
CA MET A 90 -5.86 -0.32 22.05
C MET A 90 -5.58 -1.83 21.92
N GLN A 91 -6.48 -2.68 22.41
CA GLN A 91 -6.40 -4.14 22.23
C GLN A 91 -6.48 -4.52 20.75
N ALA A 92 -7.47 -3.97 20.03
CA ALA A 92 -7.64 -4.20 18.60
C ALA A 92 -6.40 -3.79 17.79
N MET A 93 -5.85 -2.59 18.08
CA MET A 93 -4.63 -2.10 17.43
C MET A 93 -3.43 -3.02 17.68
N SER A 94 -3.32 -3.60 18.88
CA SER A 94 -2.28 -4.58 19.20
C SER A 94 -2.38 -5.81 18.30
N THR A 95 -3.59 -6.38 18.17
CA THR A 95 -3.87 -7.52 17.28
C THR A 95 -3.62 -7.18 15.81
N TRP A 96 -4.00 -5.98 15.37
CA TRP A 96 -3.95 -5.61 13.97
C TRP A 96 -2.58 -5.21 13.46
N VAL A 97 -1.71 -4.70 14.33
CA VAL A 97 -0.42 -4.12 13.96
C VAL A 97 0.76 -4.95 14.47
N ALA A 98 0.76 -5.35 15.73
CA ALA A 98 1.93 -5.97 16.36
C ALA A 98 1.53 -7.07 17.35
N PRO A 99 0.83 -8.12 16.90
CA PRO A 99 0.28 -9.15 17.80
C PRO A 99 1.38 -9.90 18.57
N GLU A 100 2.57 -10.05 18.00
CA GLU A 100 3.70 -10.72 18.64
C GLU A 100 4.33 -9.87 19.76
N GLN A 101 4.45 -8.55 19.57
CA GLN A 101 5.09 -7.65 20.53
C GLN A 101 4.10 -7.02 21.52
N GLY A 102 2.81 -7.07 21.19
CA GLY A 102 1.73 -6.55 22.00
C GLY A 102 1.82 -5.03 22.23
N CYS A 103 1.27 -4.60 23.37
CA CYS A 103 1.29 -3.20 23.82
C CYS A 103 2.70 -2.59 23.84
N SER A 104 3.72 -3.42 24.09
CA SER A 104 5.11 -2.99 24.21
C SER A 104 5.72 -2.52 22.88
N TYR A 105 5.09 -2.80 21.73
CA TYR A 105 5.57 -2.29 20.45
C TYR A 105 5.55 -0.76 20.42
N CYS A 106 4.41 -0.18 20.79
CA CYS A 106 4.20 1.27 20.81
C CYS A 106 4.55 1.88 22.17
N HIS A 107 4.34 1.19 23.29
CA HIS A 107 4.45 1.81 24.62
C HIS A 107 5.71 1.42 25.39
N ASN A 108 6.15 2.34 26.24
CA ASN A 108 6.90 2.00 27.44
C ASN A 108 5.90 1.47 28.48
N THR A 109 6.01 0.20 28.84
CA THR A 109 5.06 -0.45 29.77
C THR A 109 5.13 0.11 31.20
N LYS A 110 6.21 0.81 31.55
CA LYS A 110 6.33 1.53 32.84
C LYS A 110 5.72 2.94 32.79
N ASN A 111 5.52 3.49 31.60
CA ASN A 111 4.92 4.82 31.42
C ASN A 111 4.18 4.88 30.08
N LEU A 112 2.91 4.46 30.08
CA LEU A 112 2.08 4.42 28.87
C LEU A 112 1.88 5.81 28.22
N ALA A 113 2.00 6.89 29.01
CA ALA A 113 1.87 8.26 28.53
C ALA A 113 3.10 8.78 27.77
N SER A 114 4.28 8.15 27.96
CA SER A 114 5.54 8.53 27.30
C SER A 114 5.46 8.43 25.77
N ASP A 115 6.03 9.40 25.05
CA ASP A 115 6.18 9.40 23.59
C ASP A 115 7.61 9.02 23.15
N GLU A 116 8.41 8.45 24.06
CA GLU A 116 9.82 8.07 23.79
C GLU A 116 10.01 7.07 22.64
N LYS A 117 8.97 6.27 22.33
CA LYS A 117 9.01 5.30 21.23
C LYS A 117 8.46 5.92 19.96
N TYR A 118 9.27 5.93 18.91
CA TYR A 118 8.87 6.43 17.58
C TYR A 118 7.56 5.78 17.09
N ALA A 119 7.37 4.49 17.36
CA ALA A 119 6.18 3.73 16.96
C ALA A 119 4.87 4.35 17.50
N LYS A 120 4.87 4.93 18.72
CA LYS A 120 3.69 5.62 19.27
C LYS A 120 3.39 6.92 18.55
N ILE A 121 4.42 7.69 18.21
CA ILE A 121 4.27 8.93 17.44
C ILE A 121 3.69 8.60 16.06
N VAL A 122 4.24 7.58 15.39
CA VAL A 122 3.71 7.08 14.11
C VAL A 122 2.27 6.58 14.24
N ALA A 123 1.95 5.79 15.28
CA ALA A 123 0.59 5.30 15.53
C ALA A 123 -0.42 6.44 15.66
N ARG A 124 -0.04 7.56 16.29
CA ARG A 124 -0.88 8.77 16.38
C ARG A 124 -1.19 9.37 15.01
N HIS A 125 -0.19 9.45 14.13
CA HIS A 125 -0.40 9.87 12.74
C HIS A 125 -1.29 8.90 11.97
N MET A 126 -1.13 7.58 12.17
CA MET A 126 -1.95 6.57 11.51
C MET A 126 -3.41 6.59 11.97
N LEU A 127 -3.68 6.89 13.25
CA LEU A 127 -5.05 7.10 13.75
C LEU A 127 -5.73 8.28 13.05
N GLN A 128 -5.04 9.39 12.90
CA GLN A 128 -5.54 10.55 12.16
C GLN A 128 -5.78 10.23 10.68
N MET A 129 -4.86 9.48 10.08
CA MET A 129 -4.99 9.02 8.70
C MET A 129 -6.22 8.14 8.52
N THR A 130 -6.42 7.17 9.41
CA THR A 130 -7.56 6.24 9.39
C THR A 130 -8.90 6.97 9.53
N ARG A 131 -9.02 7.85 10.53
CA ARG A 131 -10.21 8.70 10.72
C ARG A 131 -10.49 9.59 9.51
N ASN A 132 -9.46 10.19 8.91
CA ASN A 132 -9.62 11.00 7.69
C ASN A 132 -10.07 10.17 6.48
N ILE A 133 -9.53 8.96 6.29
CA ILE A 133 -9.98 8.07 5.20
C ILE A 133 -11.46 7.76 5.35
N ASN A 134 -11.88 7.34 6.54
CA ASN A 134 -13.26 6.92 6.80
C ASN A 134 -14.27 8.06 6.70
N ASN A 135 -13.84 9.30 6.96
CA ASN A 135 -14.72 10.46 6.93
C ASN A 135 -14.73 11.18 5.56
N THR A 136 -13.55 11.51 5.04
CA THR A 136 -13.39 12.40 3.88
C THR A 136 -13.42 11.62 2.55
N TRP A 137 -12.99 10.36 2.56
CA TRP A 137 -12.80 9.57 1.33
C TRP A 137 -13.92 8.54 1.09
N LYS A 138 -15.14 8.80 1.60
CA LYS A 138 -16.33 7.96 1.36
C LYS A 138 -16.65 7.73 -0.12
N THR A 139 -16.27 8.65 -0.99
CA THR A 139 -16.35 8.49 -2.47
C THR A 139 -15.49 7.35 -3.01
N HIS A 140 -14.53 6.87 -2.22
CA HIS A 140 -13.70 5.70 -2.51
C HIS A 140 -14.02 4.51 -1.58
N VAL A 141 -13.96 4.70 -0.26
CA VAL A 141 -14.09 3.60 0.72
C VAL A 141 -15.54 3.25 1.10
N GLY A 142 -16.51 4.10 0.71
CA GLY A 142 -17.91 3.95 1.09
C GLY A 142 -18.10 3.84 2.61
N GLU A 143 -19.14 3.10 3.02
CA GLU A 143 -19.38 2.76 4.42
C GLU A 143 -18.62 1.49 4.87
N THR A 144 -17.78 0.90 4.00
CA THR A 144 -16.88 -0.20 4.41
C THR A 144 -15.74 0.34 5.28
N GLY A 145 -15.18 1.49 4.89
CA GLY A 145 -14.08 2.11 5.60
C GLY A 145 -12.79 1.29 5.59
N VAL A 146 -11.86 1.69 6.44
CA VAL A 146 -10.57 1.06 6.70
C VAL A 146 -10.28 1.01 8.19
N THR A 147 -9.49 0.01 8.60
CA THR A 147 -8.90 -0.12 9.94
C THR A 147 -7.39 -0.30 9.82
N CYS A 148 -6.68 -0.40 10.94
CA CYS A 148 -5.25 -0.71 10.91
C CYS A 148 -4.97 -2.04 10.19
N TYR A 149 -5.87 -3.02 10.34
CA TYR A 149 -5.73 -4.34 9.73
C TYR A 149 -5.78 -4.31 8.20
N THR A 150 -6.49 -3.33 7.61
CA THR A 150 -6.58 -3.17 6.16
C THR A 150 -5.20 -3.16 5.50
N CYS A 151 -4.22 -2.49 6.11
CA CYS A 151 -2.84 -2.41 5.63
C CYS A 151 -1.90 -3.40 6.34
N HIS A 152 -1.92 -3.39 7.68
CA HIS A 152 -0.91 -4.06 8.50
C HIS A 152 -1.04 -5.58 8.51
N ARG A 153 -2.26 -6.13 8.45
CA ARG A 153 -2.51 -7.59 8.48
C ARG A 153 -1.74 -8.32 9.59
N GLY A 154 -1.67 -7.73 10.79
CA GLY A 154 -0.93 -8.29 11.93
C GLY A 154 0.59 -8.16 11.83
N GLN A 155 1.11 -7.30 10.95
CA GLN A 155 2.54 -7.04 10.78
C GLN A 155 2.85 -5.56 11.03
N PRO A 156 3.89 -5.23 11.83
CA PRO A 156 4.19 -3.84 12.13
C PRO A 156 4.63 -3.02 10.92
N VAL A 157 5.16 -3.69 9.89
CA VAL A 157 5.42 -3.12 8.57
C VAL A 157 4.41 -3.70 7.58
N PRO A 158 3.53 -2.88 6.99
CA PRO A 158 2.60 -3.33 5.96
C PRO A 158 3.33 -3.90 4.74
N SER A 159 2.81 -4.96 4.14
CA SER A 159 3.25 -5.39 2.80
C SER A 159 2.58 -4.58 1.69
N GLY A 160 3.26 -4.44 0.55
CA GLY A 160 2.73 -3.72 -0.61
C GLY A 160 2.78 -2.19 -0.46
N ASP A 161 3.49 -1.70 0.55
CA ASP A 161 4.10 -0.38 0.53
C ASP A 161 5.14 -0.28 -0.61
N TRP A 162 5.59 0.93 -0.90
CA TRP A 162 6.55 1.16 -1.98
C TRP A 162 7.54 2.27 -1.66
N PHE A 163 8.70 2.16 -2.30
CA PHE A 163 9.80 3.11 -2.29
C PHE A 163 10.11 3.53 -3.73
N LYS A 164 10.78 4.66 -3.90
CA LYS A 164 11.37 5.06 -5.18
C LYS A 164 12.29 3.94 -5.65
N ASN A 165 12.12 3.52 -6.89
CA ASN A 165 12.87 2.40 -7.43
C ASN A 165 14.02 2.93 -8.30
N PRO A 166 15.28 2.91 -7.82
CA PRO A 166 16.42 3.37 -8.62
C PRO A 166 16.73 2.41 -9.79
N GLY A 167 16.14 1.21 -9.80
CA GLY A 167 16.42 0.14 -10.74
C GLY A 167 17.48 -0.83 -10.23
N LEU A 168 17.81 -1.82 -11.07
CA LEU A 168 18.94 -2.70 -10.81
C LEU A 168 20.26 -1.94 -11.04
N PRO A 169 21.32 -2.23 -10.27
CA PRO A 169 22.65 -1.70 -10.55
C PRO A 169 23.03 -1.95 -12.01
N THR A 170 23.08 -0.89 -12.81
CA THR A 170 23.45 -1.00 -14.22
C THR A 170 24.96 -1.13 -14.34
N GLN A 171 25.43 -2.32 -14.70
CA GLN A 171 26.78 -2.52 -15.26
C GLN A 171 26.77 -2.04 -16.72
N VAL A 172 26.57 -0.74 -16.94
CA VAL A 172 26.78 -0.17 -18.28
C VAL A 172 28.29 -0.13 -18.51
N ALA A 173 28.77 -0.90 -19.49
CA ALA A 173 30.19 -1.04 -19.80
C ALA A 173 30.85 0.28 -20.27
N SER A 174 30.06 1.29 -20.64
CA SER A 174 30.49 2.65 -21.01
C SER A 174 29.30 3.61 -21.12
N ASP A 175 29.49 4.89 -20.78
CA ASP A 175 28.50 5.97 -20.90
C ASP A 175 27.97 6.19 -22.34
N PHE A 176 28.69 5.72 -23.36
CA PHE A 176 28.28 5.83 -24.77
C PHE A 176 27.14 4.86 -25.16
N MET A 177 26.92 3.77 -24.42
CA MET A 177 25.94 2.75 -24.78
C MET A 177 24.47 3.14 -24.48
N GLY A 178 24.25 4.35 -23.95
CA GLY A 178 22.94 4.83 -23.56
C GLY A 178 22.42 4.18 -22.26
N GLY A 179 21.44 4.83 -21.65
CA GLY A 179 20.82 4.36 -20.41
C GLY A 179 19.53 3.58 -20.63
N LYS A 180 19.14 2.79 -19.64
CA LYS A 180 17.82 2.14 -19.60
C LYS A 180 16.66 3.10 -19.34
N HIS A 181 16.95 4.31 -18.84
CA HIS A 181 15.96 5.36 -18.57
C HIS A 181 14.74 4.89 -17.76
N GLY A 182 14.94 4.02 -16.76
CA GLY A 182 13.87 3.57 -15.88
C GLY A 182 12.94 2.49 -16.45
N GLN A 183 13.35 1.77 -17.51
CA GLN A 183 12.55 0.71 -18.15
C GLN A 183 13.42 -0.46 -18.65
N ASN A 184 12.86 -1.43 -19.39
CA ASN A 184 13.60 -2.55 -20.01
C ASN A 184 14.47 -3.34 -19.00
N THR A 185 13.90 -3.59 -17.83
CA THR A 185 14.54 -4.35 -16.76
C THR A 185 13.63 -5.52 -16.37
N PRO A 186 14.16 -6.75 -16.30
CA PRO A 186 13.36 -7.91 -15.90
C PRO A 186 12.96 -7.82 -14.41
N THR A 187 12.09 -8.73 -13.97
CA THR A 187 11.67 -8.90 -12.56
C THR A 187 11.02 -7.66 -11.93
N MET A 188 10.46 -6.75 -12.75
CA MET A 188 9.79 -5.55 -12.28
C MET A 188 8.32 -5.85 -11.98
N ALA A 189 8.04 -6.42 -10.80
CA ALA A 189 6.71 -6.83 -10.38
C ALA A 189 5.69 -5.68 -10.35
N THR A 190 6.14 -4.45 -10.04
CA THR A 190 5.32 -3.23 -10.05
C THR A 190 4.57 -3.03 -11.36
N VAL A 191 5.16 -3.41 -12.50
CA VAL A 191 4.57 -3.32 -13.84
C VAL A 191 4.28 -4.69 -14.45
N GLY A 192 4.00 -5.68 -13.61
CA GLY A 192 3.61 -7.03 -14.06
C GLY A 192 4.69 -7.72 -14.88
N ASN A 193 5.97 -7.47 -14.58
CA ASN A 193 7.12 -7.99 -15.31
C ASN A 193 7.17 -7.61 -16.81
N ALA A 194 6.43 -6.57 -17.22
CA ALA A 194 6.57 -5.97 -18.54
C ALA A 194 7.86 -5.14 -18.63
N SER A 195 8.28 -4.80 -19.85
CA SER A 195 9.44 -3.92 -20.11
C SER A 195 9.13 -2.42 -19.96
N LEU A 196 7.97 -2.08 -19.38
CA LEU A 196 7.49 -0.71 -19.17
C LEU A 196 8.36 0.04 -18.13
N PRO A 197 8.20 1.38 -18.03
CA PRO A 197 8.80 2.16 -16.94
C PRO A 197 8.44 1.57 -15.58
N TYR A 198 9.45 1.11 -14.83
CA TYR A 198 9.25 0.28 -13.63
C TYR A 198 8.96 1.07 -12.35
N ASP A 199 9.05 2.40 -12.40
CA ASP A 199 8.67 3.30 -11.31
C ASP A 199 7.57 4.31 -11.68
N PRO A 200 6.36 3.84 -12.05
CA PRO A 200 5.24 4.72 -12.33
C PRO A 200 4.65 5.33 -11.05
N LEU A 201 4.93 4.76 -9.87
CA LEU A 201 4.37 5.18 -8.59
C LEU A 201 5.02 6.49 -8.13
N SER A 202 6.35 6.61 -8.23
CA SER A 202 7.05 7.89 -8.01
C SER A 202 6.52 9.01 -8.90
N LYS A 203 6.13 8.69 -10.13
CA LYS A 203 5.60 9.68 -11.06
C LYS A 203 4.17 10.09 -10.75
N PHE A 204 3.30 9.16 -10.36
CA PHE A 204 1.86 9.42 -10.35
C PHE A 204 1.18 9.32 -9.00
N LEU A 205 1.79 8.72 -7.98
CA LEU A 205 1.19 8.47 -6.66
C LEU A 205 2.00 9.07 -5.50
N ASP A 206 3.19 9.62 -5.76
CA ASP A 206 4.09 10.16 -4.73
C ASP A 206 3.46 11.31 -3.95
N SER A 207 2.77 12.23 -4.63
CA SER A 207 2.22 13.43 -3.99
C SER A 207 0.98 13.99 -4.67
N LYS A 208 0.32 14.95 -4.01
CA LYS A 208 -0.81 15.73 -4.57
C LYS A 208 -0.43 16.44 -5.87
N ASP A 209 0.83 16.83 -6.00
CA ASP A 209 1.37 17.55 -7.16
C ASP A 209 1.78 16.62 -8.30
N SER A 210 1.62 15.30 -8.14
CA SER A 210 1.92 14.34 -9.21
C SER A 210 1.14 14.66 -10.49
N PRO A 211 1.79 14.59 -11.68
CA PRO A 211 1.21 14.98 -12.97
C PRO A 211 -0.07 14.23 -13.35
N THR A 212 -0.72 14.76 -14.39
CA THR A 212 -1.85 14.11 -15.06
C THR A 212 -1.46 12.76 -15.66
N ILE A 213 -2.39 11.82 -15.58
CA ILE A 213 -2.29 10.47 -16.16
C ILE A 213 -2.83 10.45 -17.60
N ARG A 214 -3.65 11.43 -18.00
CA ARG A 214 -4.29 11.45 -19.33
C ARG A 214 -3.26 11.68 -20.44
N VAL A 215 -3.35 10.89 -21.51
CA VAL A 215 -2.51 11.01 -22.72
C VAL A 215 -3.33 11.07 -24.01
N GLN A 216 -4.60 10.68 -23.97
CA GLN A 216 -5.47 10.66 -25.14
C GLN A 216 -5.93 12.07 -25.53
N GLY A 217 -5.98 12.34 -26.83
CA GLY A 217 -6.56 13.58 -27.36
C GLY A 217 -8.09 13.58 -27.28
N GLU A 218 -8.67 14.79 -27.23
CA GLU A 218 -10.12 14.99 -27.21
C GLU A 218 -10.72 15.20 -28.61
N LYS A 219 -9.87 15.39 -29.62
CA LYS A 219 -10.24 15.57 -31.03
C LYS A 219 -9.69 14.43 -31.88
N ALA A 220 -10.38 14.13 -32.98
CA ALA A 220 -9.96 13.07 -33.90
C ALA A 220 -8.67 13.42 -34.67
N LEU A 221 -8.54 14.67 -35.12
CA LEU A 221 -7.37 15.13 -35.85
C LEU A 221 -6.26 15.58 -34.90
N ALA A 222 -5.02 15.39 -35.32
CA ALA A 222 -3.84 15.89 -34.61
C ALA A 222 -3.90 17.42 -34.47
N GLY A 223 -3.26 17.94 -33.43
CA GLY A 223 -3.29 19.36 -33.10
C GLY A 223 -2.54 19.64 -31.81
N THR A 224 -3.24 20.19 -30.82
CA THR A 224 -2.64 20.75 -29.59
C THR A 224 -2.26 19.72 -28.52
N ASN A 225 -2.47 18.41 -28.74
CA ASN A 225 -2.09 17.40 -27.75
C ASN A 225 -0.57 17.13 -27.80
N GLY A 226 0.18 17.74 -26.87
CA GLY A 226 1.64 17.60 -26.76
C GLY A 226 2.12 16.39 -25.96
N THR A 227 1.25 15.45 -25.58
CA THR A 227 1.68 14.26 -24.82
C THR A 227 2.50 13.31 -25.68
N SER A 228 3.45 12.59 -25.08
CA SER A 228 4.35 11.67 -25.77
C SER A 228 4.00 10.20 -25.54
N VAL A 229 4.48 9.33 -26.43
CA VAL A 229 4.40 7.87 -26.25
C VAL A 229 5.11 7.44 -24.96
N LYS A 230 6.21 8.08 -24.57
CA LYS A 230 6.90 7.82 -23.30
C LYS A 230 5.98 8.06 -22.09
N LEU A 231 5.15 9.10 -22.12
CA LEU A 231 4.16 9.33 -21.06
C LEU A 231 3.03 8.29 -21.10
N ALA A 232 2.65 7.81 -22.29
CA ALA A 232 1.69 6.73 -22.45
C ALA A 232 2.21 5.41 -21.87
N GLU A 233 3.48 5.07 -22.04
CA GLU A 233 4.12 3.90 -21.43
C GLU A 233 4.15 3.99 -19.89
N ASN A 234 4.50 5.17 -19.34
CA ASN A 234 4.42 5.42 -17.90
C ASN A 234 2.99 5.22 -17.38
N THR A 235 2.01 5.79 -18.08
CA THR A 235 0.58 5.64 -17.76
C THR A 235 0.16 4.18 -17.81
N TYR A 236 0.63 3.44 -18.82
CA TYR A 236 0.31 2.03 -18.95
C TYR A 236 0.92 1.20 -17.81
N GLY A 237 2.17 1.48 -17.42
CA GLY A 237 2.81 0.87 -16.25
C GLY A 237 2.00 1.09 -14.96
N LEU A 238 1.49 2.31 -14.74
CA LEU A 238 0.58 2.59 -13.62
C LEU A 238 -0.72 1.77 -13.71
N MET A 239 -1.32 1.65 -14.89
CA MET A 239 -2.56 0.87 -15.05
C MET A 239 -2.35 -0.62 -14.80
N ILE A 240 -1.19 -1.17 -15.16
CA ILE A 240 -0.81 -2.55 -14.81
C ILE A 240 -0.66 -2.70 -13.29
N TYR A 241 0.03 -1.75 -12.64
CA TYR A 241 0.14 -1.74 -11.17
C TYR A 241 -1.24 -1.75 -10.49
N ILE A 242 -2.16 -0.89 -10.92
CA ILE A 242 -3.53 -0.82 -10.37
C ILE A 242 -4.27 -2.13 -10.61
N SER A 243 -4.19 -2.69 -11.82
CA SER A 243 -4.86 -3.95 -12.19
C SER A 243 -4.39 -5.11 -11.30
N ASN A 244 -3.07 -5.26 -11.13
CA ASN A 244 -2.47 -6.28 -10.28
C ASN A 244 -2.81 -6.07 -8.80
N SER A 245 -2.78 -4.81 -8.34
CA SER A 245 -3.11 -4.47 -6.95
C SER A 245 -4.53 -4.88 -6.57
N LEU A 246 -5.47 -4.78 -7.51
CA LEU A 246 -6.89 -5.11 -7.33
C LEU A 246 -7.24 -6.54 -7.77
N GLY A 247 -6.32 -7.29 -8.38
CA GLY A 247 -6.60 -8.62 -8.92
C GLY A 247 -7.65 -8.62 -10.03
N VAL A 248 -7.60 -7.63 -10.91
CA VAL A 248 -8.55 -7.43 -12.02
C VAL A 248 -7.81 -7.15 -13.32
N ASN A 249 -8.52 -7.11 -14.45
CA ASN A 249 -7.98 -6.65 -15.72
C ASN A 249 -8.52 -5.25 -16.11
N CYS A 250 -8.04 -4.71 -17.23
CA CYS A 250 -8.40 -3.38 -17.72
C CYS A 250 -9.91 -3.17 -17.89
N THR A 251 -10.64 -4.24 -18.26
CA THR A 251 -12.09 -4.18 -18.52
C THR A 251 -12.93 -4.02 -17.25
N PHE A 252 -12.31 -4.13 -16.07
CA PHE A 252 -12.95 -3.80 -14.80
C PHE A 252 -13.31 -2.32 -14.71
N CYS A 253 -12.53 -1.45 -15.35
CA CYS A 253 -12.72 0.00 -15.35
C CYS A 253 -13.07 0.57 -16.73
N HIS A 254 -12.55 -0.02 -17.81
CA HIS A 254 -12.58 0.59 -19.14
C HIS A 254 -13.31 -0.25 -20.16
N GLN A 255 -13.92 0.42 -21.15
CA GLN A 255 -14.02 -0.18 -22.47
C GLN A 255 -12.74 0.12 -23.27
N THR A 256 -11.97 -0.92 -23.59
CA THR A 256 -10.59 -0.74 -24.09
C THR A 256 -10.51 -0.13 -25.49
N ARG A 257 -11.58 -0.22 -26.29
CA ARG A 257 -11.70 0.49 -27.59
C ARG A 257 -11.63 2.02 -27.45
N ALA A 258 -11.93 2.55 -26.27
CA ALA A 258 -11.98 3.99 -25.99
C ALA A 258 -11.69 4.27 -24.51
N MET A 259 -10.48 3.93 -24.03
CA MET A 259 -10.12 4.01 -22.60
C MET A 259 -10.31 5.40 -21.97
N ALA A 260 -10.22 6.48 -22.74
CA ALA A 260 -10.44 7.84 -22.24
C ALA A 260 -11.92 8.17 -22.01
N ASN A 261 -12.84 7.53 -22.73
CA ASN A 261 -14.26 7.86 -22.74
C ASN A 261 -14.95 7.39 -21.44
N TRP A 262 -15.41 8.34 -20.63
CA TRP A 262 -16.05 8.08 -19.34
C TRP A 262 -17.45 7.46 -19.49
N GLN A 263 -18.21 7.85 -20.51
CA GLN A 263 -19.55 7.34 -20.77
C GLN A 263 -19.56 5.85 -21.16
N GLN A 264 -18.42 5.32 -21.63
CA GLN A 264 -18.22 3.90 -21.94
C GLN A 264 -17.43 3.15 -20.86
N SER A 265 -17.06 3.81 -19.76
CA SER A 265 -16.35 3.21 -18.64
C SER A 265 -17.34 2.63 -17.63
N SER A 266 -16.85 1.75 -16.76
CA SER A 266 -17.65 1.24 -15.64
C SER A 266 -17.62 2.23 -14.46
N PRO A 267 -18.58 2.14 -13.51
CA PRO A 267 -18.58 2.95 -12.28
C PRO A 267 -17.28 2.82 -11.46
N GLN A 268 -16.61 1.66 -11.53
CA GLN A 268 -15.36 1.39 -10.82
C GLN A 268 -14.25 2.37 -11.22
N ARG A 269 -14.28 2.90 -12.46
CA ARG A 269 -13.32 3.93 -12.90
C ARG A 269 -13.47 5.24 -12.10
N VAL A 270 -14.69 5.59 -11.67
CA VAL A 270 -14.94 6.76 -10.82
C VAL A 270 -14.38 6.52 -9.42
N THR A 271 -14.65 5.35 -8.84
CA THR A 271 -14.08 4.95 -7.54
C THR A 271 -12.55 4.94 -7.56
N ALA A 272 -11.93 4.40 -8.63
CA ALA A 272 -10.48 4.41 -8.81
C ALA A 272 -9.92 5.83 -8.99
N TRP A 273 -10.66 6.72 -9.65
CA TRP A 273 -10.28 8.13 -9.79
C TRP A 273 -10.15 8.80 -8.43
N HIS A 274 -11.11 8.59 -7.52
CA HIS A 274 -11.01 9.08 -6.14
C HIS A 274 -9.89 8.40 -5.36
N GLY A 275 -9.72 7.08 -5.52
CA GLY A 275 -8.64 6.32 -4.89
C GLY A 275 -7.24 6.84 -5.22
N ILE A 276 -6.98 7.26 -6.47
CA ILE A 276 -5.71 7.88 -6.86
C ILE A 276 -5.46 9.17 -6.08
N ARG A 277 -6.49 10.03 -5.90
CA ARG A 277 -6.32 11.29 -5.14
C ARG A 277 -6.16 11.01 -3.66
N MET A 278 -6.88 10.02 -3.14
CA MET A 278 -6.73 9.57 -1.76
C MET A 278 -5.28 9.16 -1.51
N VAL A 279 -4.72 8.23 -2.28
CA VAL A 279 -3.33 7.77 -2.09
C VAL A 279 -2.33 8.92 -2.15
N ARG A 280 -2.48 9.85 -3.12
CA ARG A 280 -1.64 11.06 -3.20
C ARG A 280 -1.76 11.93 -1.95
N ASP A 281 -2.98 12.12 -1.43
CA ASP A 281 -3.23 12.83 -0.17
C ASP A 281 -2.59 12.13 1.02
N LEU A 282 -2.73 10.81 1.13
CA LEU A 282 -2.11 10.03 2.20
C LEU A 282 -0.60 10.21 2.20
N ASN A 283 0.05 10.04 1.04
CA ASN A 283 1.50 10.16 0.91
C ASN A 283 2.00 11.56 1.24
N THR A 284 1.29 12.60 0.79
CA THR A 284 1.66 14.01 1.03
C THR A 284 1.41 14.45 2.48
N THR A 285 0.24 14.12 3.01
CA THR A 285 -0.26 14.69 4.27
C THR A 285 0.24 13.93 5.50
N TYR A 286 0.42 12.60 5.36
CA TYR A 286 0.74 11.71 6.47
C TYR A 286 2.12 11.08 6.32
N LEU A 287 2.38 10.34 5.24
CA LEU A 287 3.63 9.56 5.13
C LEU A 287 4.85 10.47 5.01
N ALA A 288 4.75 11.61 4.33
CA ALA A 288 5.82 12.61 4.28
C ALA A 288 6.19 13.19 5.67
N LYS A 289 5.25 13.24 6.62
CA LYS A 289 5.52 13.66 8.00
C LYS A 289 6.11 12.53 8.84
N VAL A 290 5.75 11.30 8.51
CA VAL A 290 6.23 10.09 9.19
C VAL A 290 7.66 9.74 8.76
N GLY A 291 8.01 9.94 7.49
CA GLY A 291 9.33 9.58 6.93
C GLY A 291 10.52 9.99 7.81
N PRO A 292 10.65 11.27 8.21
CA PRO A 292 11.75 11.74 9.07
C PRO A 292 11.75 11.15 10.49
N LEU A 293 10.65 10.55 10.95
CA LEU A 293 10.54 9.93 12.28
C LEU A 293 10.94 8.45 12.26
N LEU A 294 11.10 7.87 11.08
CA LEU A 294 11.41 6.46 10.93
C LEU A 294 12.90 6.19 11.18
N PRO A 295 13.25 5.12 11.90
CA PRO A 295 14.65 4.70 12.04
C PRO A 295 15.19 4.17 10.70
N GLU A 296 16.52 4.19 10.55
CA GLU A 296 17.23 3.82 9.32
C GLU A 296 16.81 2.46 8.74
N HIS A 297 16.56 1.46 9.58
CA HIS A 297 16.11 0.12 9.15
C HIS A 297 14.70 0.07 8.54
N ARG A 298 13.98 1.20 8.50
CA ARG A 298 12.67 1.35 7.84
C ARG A 298 12.76 2.16 6.55
N LEU A 299 13.95 2.65 6.18
CA LEU A 299 14.20 3.42 4.96
C LEU A 299 14.79 2.51 3.88
N SER A 300 14.67 2.93 2.61
CA SER A 300 15.43 2.31 1.52
C SER A 300 16.93 2.59 1.66
N ALA A 301 17.75 1.91 0.86
CA ALA A 301 19.19 2.16 0.81
C ALA A 301 19.53 3.62 0.43
N GLU A 302 18.65 4.28 -0.32
CA GLU A 302 18.76 5.68 -0.74
C GLU A 302 18.12 6.65 0.27
N GLY A 303 17.64 6.15 1.41
CA GLY A 303 16.99 6.94 2.46
C GLY A 303 15.55 7.32 2.16
N ASP A 304 14.89 6.70 1.17
CA ASP A 304 13.47 6.93 0.90
C ASP A 304 12.60 6.24 1.97
N TYR A 305 11.45 6.83 2.29
CA TYR A 305 10.51 6.28 3.27
C TYR A 305 9.36 5.52 2.59
N PRO A 306 8.74 4.54 3.27
CA PRO A 306 7.65 3.75 2.71
C PRO A 306 6.41 4.61 2.47
N LYS A 307 5.84 4.45 1.28
CA LYS A 307 4.61 5.13 0.85
C LYS A 307 3.48 4.14 0.66
N VAL A 308 2.25 4.63 0.73
CA VAL A 308 1.04 3.86 0.45
C VAL A 308 0.79 3.83 -1.04
N GLY A 309 0.34 2.67 -1.53
CA GLY A 309 -0.16 2.47 -2.88
C GLY A 309 -1.46 1.64 -2.87
N CYS A 310 -1.94 1.25 -4.05
CA CYS A 310 -3.13 0.43 -4.18
C CYS A 310 -2.93 -0.96 -3.51
N ALA A 311 -1.77 -1.57 -3.73
CA ALA A 311 -1.43 -2.90 -3.21
C ALA A 311 -1.35 -2.94 -1.67
N THR A 312 -1.06 -1.83 -1.01
CA THR A 312 -0.94 -1.75 0.45
C THR A 312 -2.24 -2.16 1.14
N CYS A 313 -3.39 -1.76 0.58
CA CYS A 313 -4.72 -2.10 1.10
C CYS A 313 -5.35 -3.27 0.36
N HIS A 314 -5.33 -3.25 -0.98
CA HIS A 314 -6.13 -4.18 -1.79
C HIS A 314 -5.55 -5.59 -1.84
N LYS A 315 -4.23 -5.73 -1.81
CA LYS A 315 -3.52 -7.02 -1.75
C LYS A 315 -4.10 -8.10 -2.70
N GLY A 316 -4.33 -7.72 -3.96
CA GLY A 316 -4.81 -8.64 -5.00
C GLY A 316 -6.33 -8.86 -5.00
N ALA A 317 -7.09 -8.10 -4.22
CA ALA A 317 -8.55 -8.14 -4.21
C ALA A 317 -9.15 -6.77 -4.58
N ASN A 318 -10.23 -6.79 -5.37
CA ASN A 318 -10.87 -5.56 -5.87
C ASN A 318 -11.50 -4.72 -4.75
N LYS A 319 -11.77 -5.34 -3.60
CA LYS A 319 -12.04 -4.70 -2.31
C LYS A 319 -11.12 -5.32 -1.26
N PRO A 320 -10.46 -4.52 -0.40
CA PRO A 320 -9.66 -5.05 0.70
C PRO A 320 -10.49 -6.01 1.56
N LEU A 321 -9.90 -7.13 1.99
CA LEU A 321 -10.58 -8.11 2.86
C LEU A 321 -11.89 -8.64 2.25
N TYR A 322 -11.94 -8.71 0.91
CA TYR A 322 -13.15 -9.00 0.11
C TYR A 322 -14.37 -8.10 0.41
N GLY A 323 -14.15 -6.92 0.97
CA GLY A 323 -15.21 -5.97 1.33
C GLY A 323 -15.84 -6.21 2.69
N SER A 324 -15.23 -7.05 3.54
CA SER A 324 -15.61 -7.20 4.95
C SER A 324 -15.61 -5.84 5.66
N LYS A 325 -16.67 -5.56 6.41
CA LYS A 325 -16.88 -4.27 7.08
C LYS A 325 -16.46 -4.40 8.54
N MET A 326 -15.22 -4.03 8.85
CA MET A 326 -14.73 -3.97 10.23
C MET A 326 -15.11 -2.66 10.93
N LEU A 327 -15.35 -1.57 10.18
CA LEU A 327 -15.63 -0.26 10.75
C LEU A 327 -16.86 -0.21 11.68
N PRO A 328 -17.99 -0.91 11.41
CA PRO A 328 -19.13 -0.94 12.32
C PRO A 328 -18.81 -1.42 13.73
N ASP A 329 -17.82 -2.30 13.88
CA ASP A 329 -17.39 -2.80 15.19
C ASP A 329 -16.48 -1.81 15.94
N TYR A 330 -15.96 -0.79 15.26
CA TYR A 330 -15.08 0.26 15.82
C TYR A 330 -15.50 1.64 15.29
N PRO A 331 -16.73 2.10 15.62
CA PRO A 331 -17.29 3.35 15.10
C PRO A 331 -16.42 4.59 15.41
N GLU A 332 -15.59 4.53 16.45
CA GLU A 332 -14.61 5.54 16.82
C GLU A 332 -13.56 5.84 15.74
N LEU A 333 -13.33 4.91 14.81
CA LEU A 333 -12.46 5.13 13.64
C LEU A 333 -13.17 5.85 12.50
N GLY A 334 -14.50 6.02 12.57
CA GLY A 334 -15.32 6.75 11.61
C GLY A 334 -15.59 8.22 11.98
N VAL A 335 -15.20 8.62 13.19
CA VAL A 335 -15.36 10.01 13.67
C VAL A 335 -14.43 10.94 12.88
N GLY A 336 -14.94 12.11 12.50
CA GLY A 336 -14.18 13.11 11.75
C GLY A 336 -12.86 13.47 12.44
N ALA A 337 -11.78 13.56 11.68
CA ALA A 337 -10.50 13.96 12.22
C ALA A 337 -10.60 15.42 12.73
N LYS A 338 -10.40 15.66 14.04
CA LYS A 338 -9.99 16.99 14.50
C LYS A 338 -8.70 17.34 13.74
N ALA A 339 -8.59 18.60 13.28
CA ALA A 339 -7.55 19.14 12.40
C ALA A 339 -6.15 18.51 12.61
N PRO A 340 -5.32 18.34 11.55
CA PRO A 340 -4.08 17.59 11.64
C PRO A 340 -3.22 18.09 12.82
N TYR A 341 -2.70 17.15 13.60
CA TYR A 341 -1.82 17.46 14.73
C TYR A 341 -0.59 18.20 14.19
N ALA A 342 -0.39 19.39 14.74
CA ALA A 342 0.74 20.27 14.47
C ALA A 342 1.93 20.01 15.43
N GLY A 343 1.97 18.87 16.13
CA GLY A 343 3.19 18.51 16.85
C GLY A 343 4.26 18.14 15.85
N GLY A 344 5.06 19.15 15.55
CA GLY A 344 6.15 19.08 14.60
C GLY A 344 7.31 18.24 15.13
N ALA A 345 8.39 18.27 14.36
CA ALA A 345 9.68 17.66 14.63
C ALA A 345 10.31 18.04 15.99
N THR A 346 9.71 18.94 16.76
CA THR A 346 10.22 19.41 18.06
C THR A 346 10.23 18.32 19.13
N ALA A 347 9.33 17.33 19.07
CA ALA A 347 9.38 16.20 20.03
C ALA A 347 10.55 15.23 19.75
N PHE A 348 11.13 15.23 18.53
CA PHE A 348 12.23 14.34 18.17
C PHE A 348 13.62 14.94 18.45
N LYS A 349 13.75 16.27 18.48
CA LYS A 349 15.01 16.94 18.81
C LYS A 349 15.47 16.65 20.25
N ASP A 350 14.56 16.25 21.12
CA ASP A 350 14.87 15.88 22.51
C ASP A 350 15.22 14.37 22.68
N VAL A 351 15.24 13.58 21.58
CA VAL A 351 15.47 12.11 21.63
C VAL A 351 16.80 11.69 20.97
N GLU A 352 17.61 12.65 20.51
CA GLU A 352 18.93 12.38 19.91
C GLU A 352 19.92 11.72 20.91
N GLY A 353 19.57 11.67 22.20
CA GLY A 353 20.35 11.04 23.27
C GLY A 353 20.03 9.58 23.59
N LEU A 354 18.98 8.96 23.04
CA LEU A 354 18.53 7.61 23.45
C LEU A 354 18.41 6.65 22.26
N ASN A 355 19.54 6.37 21.61
CA ASN A 355 19.69 5.17 20.78
C ASN A 355 20.28 4.03 21.63
N PRO A 356 19.48 3.07 22.15
CA PRO A 356 20.00 1.91 22.86
C PRO A 356 20.69 0.87 21.95
N TYR A 357 20.81 1.13 20.65
CA TYR A 357 21.49 0.29 19.65
C TYR A 357 22.56 1.05 18.85
N LYS A 358 23.43 1.81 19.54
CA LYS A 358 24.78 2.08 19.00
C LYS A 358 25.62 0.80 19.08
N SER A 359 25.36 -0.16 18.19
CA SER A 359 26.42 -1.09 17.80
C SER A 359 27.44 -0.29 16.99
N PRO A 360 28.74 -0.34 17.31
CA PRO A 360 29.75 0.32 16.47
C PRO A 360 29.64 -0.22 15.03
N PRO A 361 29.90 0.63 14.02
CA PRO A 361 29.82 0.20 12.62
C PRO A 361 30.65 -1.07 12.43
N PRO A 362 30.16 -2.07 11.65
CA PRO A 362 30.95 -3.23 11.33
C PRO A 362 32.26 -2.78 10.68
N LYS A 363 33.39 -3.25 11.21
CA LYS A 363 34.72 -2.95 10.65
C LYS A 363 34.71 -3.31 9.16
N PRO A 364 35.24 -2.45 8.28
CA PRO A 364 35.33 -2.76 6.85
C PRO A 364 36.06 -4.10 6.68
N LYS A 365 35.42 -5.00 5.92
CA LYS A 365 35.97 -6.30 5.59
C LYS A 365 37.30 -6.08 4.82
N PRO A 366 38.41 -6.70 5.23
CA PRO A 366 39.65 -6.60 4.46
C PRO A 366 39.40 -7.07 3.01
N PRO A 367 40.01 -6.44 2.00
CA PRO A 367 39.88 -6.88 0.62
C PRO A 367 40.29 -8.36 0.51
N ALA A 368 39.45 -9.15 -0.17
CA ALA A 368 39.72 -10.55 -0.41
C ALA A 368 41.03 -10.68 -1.19
N THR A 369 41.98 -11.41 -0.63
CA THR A 369 43.19 -11.84 -1.35
C THR A 369 42.77 -12.72 -2.52
N PRO A 370 43.37 -12.57 -3.72
CA PRO A 370 43.10 -13.46 -4.84
C PRO A 370 43.67 -14.85 -4.50
N GLY A 371 42.79 -15.79 -4.18
CA GLY A 371 43.11 -17.19 -3.99
C GLY A 371 43.07 -17.93 -5.33
N THR A 372 44.24 -18.44 -5.70
CA THR A 372 44.52 -19.36 -6.79
C THR A 372 43.82 -20.71 -6.67
N SER A 373 43.54 -21.28 -7.86
CA SER A 373 43.05 -22.63 -8.22
C SER A 373 41.63 -23.02 -7.83
#